data_AF-A0A523R6T5-F1
#
_entry.id   AF-A0A523R6T5-F1
#
_cell.length_a   1.000
_cell.length_b   1.000
_cell.length_c   1.000
_cell.angle_alpha   90.00
_cell.angle_beta   90.00
_cell.angle_gamma   90.00
#
_symmetry.space_group_name_H-M   'P 1'
#
loop_
_entity.id
_entity.type
_entity.pdbx_description
1 polymer ?
#
loop_
_entity_poly.entity_id
_entity_poly.type
_entity_poly.pdbx_seq_one_letter_code
_entity_poly.pdbx_strand_id
1 'polypeptide(L)'
;MSIDRYTPDPIDIRPIVALIITVGVIAGLVVGIVLVIKNKKKKREVETQVQEVIKPKSFYCPNCGAENIDVTSDYCSNCGSKIKR
;
A
#
# COMPACT_ATOMS: atom_id res chain seq x y z
N MET A 1 -26.87 77.18 5.56
CA MET A 1 -26.54 76.13 4.58
C MET A 1 -25.36 75.38 5.17
N SER A 2 -25.64 74.27 5.86
CA SER A 2 -24.64 73.49 6.59
C SER A 2 -24.20 72.34 5.69
N ILE A 3 -22.90 72.29 5.37
CA ILE A 3 -22.30 71.20 4.61
C ILE A 3 -21.93 70.12 5.63
N ASP A 4 -22.71 69.05 5.67
CA ASP A 4 -22.38 67.87 6.47
C ASP A 4 -21.13 67.21 5.90
N ARG A 5 -20.11 67.05 6.74
CA ARG A 5 -18.88 66.34 6.38
C ARG A 5 -19.18 64.84 6.38
N TYR A 6 -19.27 64.25 5.18
CA TYR A 6 -19.21 62.81 4.99
C TYR A 6 -17.86 62.28 5.51
N THR A 7 -17.87 61.64 6.67
CA THR A 7 -16.73 60.88 7.18
C THR A 7 -16.87 59.44 6.69
N PRO A 8 -15.98 58.94 5.82
CA PRO A 8 -16.06 57.56 5.38
C PRO A 8 -15.83 56.61 6.57
N ASP A 9 -16.77 55.69 6.79
CA ASP A 9 -16.67 54.69 7.85
C ASP A 9 -15.44 53.78 7.64
N PRO A 10 -14.74 53.37 8.72
CA PRO A 10 -13.59 52.48 8.60
C PRO A 10 -14.03 51.12 8.05
N ILE A 11 -13.36 50.66 7.00
CA ILE A 11 -13.60 49.34 6.38
C ILE A 11 -13.29 48.25 7.42
N ASP A 12 -14.31 47.51 7.87
CA ASP A 12 -14.17 46.44 8.87
C ASP A 12 -13.65 45.14 8.18
N ILE A 13 -12.40 44.77 8.45
CA ILE A 13 -11.67 43.68 7.77
C ILE A 13 -11.94 42.30 8.41
N ARG A 14 -12.56 42.26 9.60
CA ARG A 14 -12.90 41.05 10.35
C ARG A 14 -13.64 39.97 9.53
N PRO A 15 -14.68 40.28 8.72
CA PRO A 15 -15.38 39.26 7.93
C PRO A 15 -14.49 38.65 6.84
N ILE A 16 -13.60 39.43 6.23
CA ILE A 16 -12.69 38.97 5.18
C ILE A 16 -11.66 38.00 5.77
N VAL A 17 -11.10 38.34 6.94
CA VAL A 17 -10.12 37.49 7.64
C VAL A 17 -10.76 36.18 8.10
N ALA A 18 -11.99 36.20 8.59
CA ALA A 18 -12.72 35.00 8.98
C ALA A 18 -12.97 34.04 7.80
N LEU A 19 -13.29 34.57 6.61
CA LEU A 19 -13.44 33.76 5.40
C LEU A 19 -12.14 33.09 4.97
N ILE A 20 -11.01 33.80 5.05
CA ILE A 20 -9.71 33.21 4.67
C ILE A 20 -9.31 32.08 5.61
N ILE A 21 -9.51 32.24 6.92
CA ILE A 21 -9.15 31.23 7.92
C ILE A 21 -10.01 29.97 7.75
N THR A 22 -11.33 30.13 7.58
CA THR A 22 -12.24 28.98 7.41
C THR A 22 -11.94 28.19 6.13
N VAL A 23 -11.69 28.88 5.01
CA VAL A 23 -11.30 28.23 3.74
C VAL A 23 -9.97 27.50 3.87
N GLY A 24 -8.97 28.11 4.53
CA GLY A 24 -7.66 27.51 4.75
C GLY A 24 -7.71 26.23 5.60
N VAL A 25 -8.50 26.23 6.68
CA VAL A 25 -8.69 25.06 7.55
C VAL A 25 -9.39 23.92 6.79
N ILE A 26 -10.45 24.23 6.05
CA ILE A 26 -11.18 23.23 5.26
C ILE A 26 -10.25 22.60 4.20
N ALA A 27 -9.52 23.42 3.45
CA ALA A 27 -8.59 22.93 2.43
C ALA A 27 -7.49 22.05 3.04
N GLY A 28 -6.91 22.46 4.17
CA GLY A 28 -5.88 21.69 4.87
C GLY A 28 -6.37 20.33 5.36
N LEU A 29 -7.57 20.27 5.95
CA LEU A 29 -8.17 19.01 6.39
C LEU A 29 -8.44 18.06 5.22
N VAL A 30 -9.00 18.57 4.12
CA VAL A 30 -9.29 17.76 2.93
C VAL A 30 -8.00 17.17 2.33
N VAL A 31 -6.96 17.99 2.14
CA VAL A 31 -5.67 17.53 1.60
C VAL A 31 -5.01 16.51 2.54
N GLY A 32 -5.02 16.77 3.86
CA GLY A 32 -4.48 15.85 4.86
C GLY A 32 -5.17 14.49 4.84
N ILE A 33 -6.51 14.46 4.82
CA ILE A 33 -7.29 13.21 4.76
C ILE A 33 -6.99 12.42 3.48
N VAL A 34 -6.91 13.09 2.33
CA VAL A 34 -6.60 12.43 1.03
C VAL A 34 -5.22 11.77 1.04
N LEU A 35 -4.20 12.45 1.58
CA LEU A 35 -2.84 11.91 1.66
C LEU A 35 -2.77 10.68 2.58
N VAL A 36 -3.48 10.70 3.71
CA VAL A 36 -3.56 9.57 4.66
C VAL A 36 -4.20 8.34 4.00
N ILE A 37 -5.27 8.51 3.22
CA ILE A 37 -5.96 7.41 2.53
C ILE A 37 -5.05 6.77 1.47
N LYS A 38 -4.31 7.55 0.69
CA LYS A 38 -3.40 7.04 -0.35
C LYS A 38 -2.28 6.18 0.24
N ASN A 39 -1.74 6.55 1.41
CA ASN A 39 -0.65 5.80 2.03
C ASN A 39 -1.02 4.38 2.49
N LYS A 40 -2.29 4.10 2.81
CA LYS A 40 -2.71 2.77 3.31
C LYS A 40 -2.76 1.68 2.25
N LYS A 41 -2.94 2.00 0.96
CA LYS A 41 -3.14 0.97 -0.09
C LYS A 41 -1.86 0.22 -0.49
N LYS A 42 -0.66 0.78 -0.25
CA LYS A 42 0.60 0.24 -0.78
C LYS A 42 1.23 -0.93 0.03
N LYS A 43 0.70 -1.27 1.21
CA LYS A 43 1.37 -2.19 2.17
C LYS A 43 0.73 -3.59 2.29
N ARG A 44 -0.14 -4.04 1.37
CA ARG A 44 -0.89 -5.31 1.55
C ARG A 44 -0.66 -6.41 0.50
N GLU A 45 0.28 -6.26 -0.43
CA GLU A 45 0.41 -7.20 -1.56
C GLU A 45 1.68 -8.06 -1.57
N VAL A 46 2.57 -7.91 -0.59
CA VAL A 46 3.89 -8.57 -0.61
C VAL A 46 3.97 -9.80 0.31
N GLU A 47 2.93 -10.09 1.11
CA GLU A 47 2.95 -11.24 2.04
C GLU A 47 2.40 -12.54 1.43
N THR A 48 1.74 -12.47 0.26
CA THR A 48 1.08 -13.65 -0.34
C THR A 48 1.85 -14.25 -1.52
N GLN A 49 2.96 -13.65 -1.95
CA GLN A 49 3.74 -14.12 -3.11
C GLN A 49 5.03 -14.87 -2.74
N VAL A 50 5.10 -15.48 -1.54
CA VAL A 50 6.25 -16.32 -1.12
C VAL A 50 5.86 -17.80 -0.96
N GLN A 51 4.57 -18.15 -0.98
CA GLN A 51 4.13 -19.51 -0.66
C GLN A 51 3.92 -20.45 -1.86
N GLU A 52 4.31 -20.04 -3.09
CA GLU A 52 4.12 -20.86 -4.30
C GLU A 52 5.41 -21.15 -5.11
N VAL A 53 6.60 -20.87 -4.57
CA VAL A 53 7.87 -21.23 -5.27
C VAL A 53 8.44 -22.59 -4.81
N ILE A 54 7.90 -23.19 -3.75
CA ILE A 54 8.41 -24.47 -3.22
C ILE A 54 7.24 -25.35 -2.79
N LYS A 55 6.39 -25.76 -3.72
CA LYS A 55 5.76 -27.07 -3.57
C LYS A 55 6.77 -28.06 -4.11
N PRO A 56 7.54 -28.77 -3.27
CA PRO A 56 8.37 -29.86 -3.76
C PRO A 56 7.43 -30.84 -4.47
N LYS A 57 7.61 -31.00 -5.78
CA LYS A 57 6.84 -31.96 -6.54
C LYS A 57 7.32 -33.34 -6.07
N SER A 58 6.59 -33.96 -5.16
CA SER A 58 6.90 -35.31 -4.74
C SER A 58 6.62 -36.29 -5.88
N PHE A 59 7.50 -37.25 -6.06
CA PHE A 59 7.38 -38.33 -7.05
C PHE A 59 7.90 -39.63 -6.46
N TYR A 60 7.40 -40.74 -6.96
CA TYR A 60 7.85 -42.06 -6.53
C TYR A 60 9.03 -42.53 -7.39
N CYS A 61 10.07 -43.06 -6.74
CA CYS A 61 11.20 -43.64 -7.45
C CYS A 61 10.75 -44.89 -8.22
N PRO A 62 10.99 -44.99 -9.54
CA PRO A 62 10.60 -46.16 -10.32
C PRO A 62 11.42 -47.42 -9.99
N ASN A 63 12.54 -47.27 -9.26
CA ASN A 63 13.42 -48.39 -8.89
C ASN A 63 12.99 -49.03 -7.55
N CYS A 64 12.72 -48.22 -6.52
CA CYS A 64 12.45 -48.71 -5.17
C CYS A 64 11.07 -48.35 -4.61
N GLY A 65 10.28 -47.52 -5.31
CA GLY A 65 8.95 -47.09 -4.88
C GLY A 65 8.94 -46.04 -3.75
N ALA A 66 10.09 -45.55 -3.30
CA ALA A 66 10.15 -44.52 -2.27
C ALA A 66 9.70 -43.15 -2.77
N GLU A 67 9.00 -42.40 -1.94
CA GLU A 67 8.64 -41.01 -2.19
C GLU A 67 9.88 -40.13 -2.11
N ASN A 68 10.14 -39.35 -3.16
CA ASN A 68 11.22 -38.38 -3.25
C ASN A 68 10.62 -36.99 -3.44
N ILE A 69 11.13 -36.03 -2.66
CA ILE A 69 10.57 -34.68 -2.52
C ILE A 69 11.39 -33.67 -3.34
N ASP A 70 12.63 -34.02 -3.70
CA ASP A 70 13.57 -33.11 -4.38
C ASP A 70 13.54 -33.25 -5.91
N VAL A 71 13.11 -32.18 -6.59
CA VAL A 71 13.19 -32.04 -8.06
C VAL A 71 14.56 -31.52 -8.51
N THR A 72 15.58 -31.58 -7.67
CA THR A 72 16.94 -31.10 -7.96
C THR A 72 17.99 -32.20 -7.81
N SER A 73 17.68 -33.31 -7.14
CA SER A 73 18.60 -34.44 -7.02
C SER A 73 18.54 -35.33 -8.27
N ASP A 74 19.72 -35.69 -8.77
CA ASP A 74 19.86 -36.65 -9.87
C ASP A 74 19.78 -38.11 -9.37
N TYR A 75 19.75 -38.33 -8.05
CA TYR A 75 19.80 -39.64 -7.41
C TYR A 75 18.72 -39.76 -6.33
N CYS A 76 18.19 -40.97 -6.17
CA CYS A 76 17.21 -41.28 -5.14
C CYS A 76 17.88 -41.40 -3.76
N SER A 77 17.35 -40.67 -2.77
CA SER A 77 17.85 -40.69 -1.39
C SER A 77 17.66 -42.03 -0.67
N ASN A 78 16.76 -42.88 -1.16
CA ASN A 78 16.47 -44.19 -0.55
C ASN A 78 17.30 -45.34 -1.12
N CYS A 79 17.50 -45.39 -2.45
CA CYS A 79 18.18 -46.53 -3.10
C CYS A 79 19.45 -46.16 -3.89
N GLY A 80 19.81 -44.88 -3.95
CA GLY A 80 21.00 -44.41 -4.68
C GLY A 80 20.92 -44.51 -6.20
N SER A 81 19.78 -44.96 -6.76
CA SER A 81 19.60 -45.07 -8.21
C SER A 81 19.48 -43.70 -8.86
N LYS A 82 20.09 -43.53 -10.03
CA LYS A 82 19.96 -42.31 -10.84
C LYS A 82 18.52 -42.15 -11.35
N ILE A 83 17.93 -41.01 -11.09
CA ILE A 83 16.54 -40.69 -11.46
C ILE A 83 16.55 -40.10 -12.86
N LYS A 84 16.09 -40.87 -13.85
CA LYS A 84 15.78 -40.36 -15.19
C LYS A 84 14.39 -39.71 -15.12
N ARG A 85 14.33 -38.38 -15.26
CA ARG A 85 13.06 -37.66 -15.45
C ARG A 85 12.51 -37.88 -16.84
#